data_AF-A0A2S5LT17-F1
#
_entry.id   AF-A0A2S5LT17-F1
#
_cell.length_a   1.000
_cell.length_b   1.000
_cell.length_c   1.000
_cell.angle_alpha   90.00
_cell.angle_beta   90.00
_cell.angle_gamma   90.00
#
_symmetry.space_group_name_H-M   'P 1'
#
loop_
_entity.id
_entity.type
_entity.pdbx_description
1 polymer ?
#
loop_
_entity_poly.entity_id
_entity_poly.type
_entity_poly.pdbx_seq_one_letter_code
_entity_poly.pdbx_strand_id
1 'polypeptide(L)'
;MQNTTSPQTLATQPSVNQLSAPLVKRLIEQADTLHVGVSKHVSGCTIVDAGIQFPGCAEAGRLIAEICMGGLGVVSLQADDRFVDWHDAIAVTSTQPVFACLASQYAGWALSHEKFFSLGSGPARALAQREDLFKELEYADSGTSTCIVLETDKVPPVEVIEKILRDTKMSPEQLTIILTPTTSIAGVVQIVGRVLEVALHKAHTLHFPLENIVSGTGLAVLPPVANDFMTGMGRTNDAILFGGFVSLQVKGDDAAAAK
;
A
#
# COMPACT_ATOMS: atom_id res chain seq x y z
N MET A 1 34.74 0.23 34.92
CA MET A 1 34.26 -0.78 33.95
C MET A 1 34.19 -0.08 32.61
N GLN A 2 34.99 -0.53 31.64
CA GLN A 2 35.09 0.10 30.32
C GLN A 2 33.80 -0.13 29.54
N ASN A 3 33.15 0.95 29.12
CA ASN A 3 32.08 0.91 28.14
C ASN A 3 32.65 0.42 26.81
N THR A 4 32.35 -0.82 26.46
CA THR A 4 32.59 -1.35 25.13
C THR A 4 31.41 -0.93 24.27
N THR A 5 31.59 0.14 23.48
CA THR A 5 30.73 0.44 22.34
C THR A 5 30.97 -0.62 21.28
N SER A 6 30.12 -1.64 21.25
CA SER A 6 30.03 -2.54 20.12
C SER A 6 29.67 -1.72 18.87
N PRO A 7 30.34 -1.90 17.73
CA PRO A 7 29.92 -1.27 16.49
C PRO A 7 28.53 -1.79 16.15
N GLN A 8 27.53 -0.89 16.14
CA GLN A 8 26.23 -1.21 15.57
C GLN A 8 26.46 -1.56 14.11
N THR A 9 26.34 -2.84 13.78
CA THR A 9 26.17 -3.28 12.40
C THR A 9 24.98 -2.51 11.87
N LEU A 10 25.17 -1.67 10.83
CA LEU A 10 24.06 -1.07 10.12
C LEU A 10 23.17 -2.23 9.67
N ALA A 11 22.02 -2.39 10.33
CA ALA A 11 21.03 -3.36 9.89
C ALA A 11 20.68 -2.99 8.45
N THR A 12 20.92 -3.91 7.51
CA THR A 12 20.50 -3.71 6.13
C THR A 12 18.99 -3.49 6.12
N GLN A 13 18.56 -2.29 5.72
CA GLN A 13 17.14 -1.93 5.62
C GLN A 13 16.42 -2.93 4.69
N PRO A 14 15.17 -3.31 4.99
CA PRO A 14 14.43 -4.27 4.17
C PRO A 14 14.12 -3.71 2.78
N SER A 15 14.17 -4.56 1.76
CA SER A 15 13.73 -4.19 0.40
C SER A 15 12.24 -4.48 0.24
N VAL A 16 11.40 -3.44 0.21
CA VAL A 16 9.94 -3.58 0.00
C VAL A 16 9.61 -4.14 -1.39
N ASN A 17 10.48 -3.91 -2.37
CA ASN A 17 10.36 -4.48 -3.72
C ASN A 17 10.67 -5.97 -3.73
N GLN A 18 11.76 -6.42 -3.10
CA GLN A 18 12.10 -7.85 -3.05
C GLN A 18 11.07 -8.65 -2.24
N LEU A 19 10.59 -8.09 -1.12
CA LEU A 19 9.64 -8.76 -0.24
C LEU A 19 8.23 -8.85 -0.86
N SER A 20 7.81 -7.86 -1.66
CA SER A 20 6.53 -7.89 -2.37
C SER A 20 6.55 -8.67 -3.68
N ALA A 21 7.72 -8.88 -4.31
CA ALA A 21 7.84 -9.64 -5.55
C ALA A 21 7.15 -11.03 -5.54
N PRO A 22 7.30 -11.89 -4.51
CA PRO A 22 6.57 -13.17 -4.45
C PRO A 22 5.05 -12.99 -4.33
N LEU A 23 4.58 -11.91 -3.70
CA LEU A 23 3.16 -11.59 -3.59
C LEU A 23 2.56 -11.15 -4.94
N VAL A 24 3.29 -10.32 -5.69
CA VAL A 24 2.94 -9.92 -7.05
C VAL A 24 2.90 -11.13 -7.97
N LYS A 25 3.92 -12.01 -7.88
CA LYS A 25 3.95 -13.27 -8.61
C LYS A 25 2.73 -14.15 -8.29
N ARG A 26 2.37 -14.29 -7.01
CA ARG A 26 1.17 -15.01 -6.57
C ARG A 26 -0.10 -14.43 -7.19
N LEU A 27 -0.26 -13.10 -7.19
CA LEU A 27 -1.41 -12.42 -7.78
C LEU A 27 -1.56 -12.74 -9.27
N ILE A 28 -0.45 -12.76 -10.01
CA ILE A 28 -0.42 -13.09 -11.45
C ILE A 28 -0.70 -14.58 -11.69
N GLU A 29 -0.06 -15.48 -10.94
CA GLU A 29 -0.21 -16.93 -11.11
C GLU A 29 -1.61 -17.42 -10.71
N GLN A 30 -2.30 -16.70 -9.81
CA GLN A 30 -3.64 -17.02 -9.33
C GLN A 30 -4.73 -16.19 -10.00
N ALA A 31 -4.44 -15.56 -11.15
CA ALA A 31 -5.33 -14.62 -11.83
C ALA A 31 -6.77 -15.14 -11.98
N ASP A 32 -6.92 -16.38 -12.46
CA ASP A 32 -8.22 -17.01 -12.66
C ASP A 32 -8.99 -17.20 -11.34
N THR A 33 -8.33 -17.66 -10.27
CA THR A 33 -8.97 -17.88 -8.96
C THR A 33 -9.29 -16.59 -8.22
N LEU A 34 -8.56 -15.52 -8.53
CA LEU A 34 -8.73 -14.20 -7.94
C LEU A 34 -9.64 -13.29 -8.80
N HIS A 35 -10.09 -13.80 -9.95
CA HIS A 35 -10.86 -13.09 -10.95
C HIS A 35 -10.21 -11.75 -11.36
N VAL A 36 -8.90 -11.75 -11.57
CA VAL A 36 -8.15 -10.57 -12.06
C VAL A 36 -7.62 -10.82 -13.48
N GLY A 37 -7.55 -9.77 -14.29
CA GLY A 37 -7.00 -9.84 -15.64
C GLY A 37 -5.50 -9.58 -15.63
N VAL A 38 -4.73 -10.36 -16.39
CA VAL A 38 -3.30 -10.11 -16.60
C VAL A 38 -3.04 -9.91 -18.08
N SER A 39 -2.39 -8.80 -18.44
CA SER A 39 -2.05 -8.47 -19.83
C SER A 39 -0.69 -7.80 -19.94
N LYS A 40 -0.16 -7.75 -21.17
CA LYS A 40 1.03 -6.97 -21.50
C LYS A 40 0.62 -5.66 -22.15
N HIS A 41 1.11 -4.57 -21.61
CA HIS A 41 0.97 -3.26 -22.22
C HIS A 41 1.91 -3.13 -23.43
N VAL A 42 1.62 -2.20 -24.35
CA VAL A 42 2.45 -1.95 -25.54
C VAL A 42 3.89 -1.55 -25.21
N SER A 43 4.13 -1.04 -24.00
CA SER A 43 5.48 -0.72 -23.50
C SER A 43 6.26 -1.95 -23.02
N GLY A 44 5.61 -3.11 -22.77
CA GLY A 44 6.22 -4.34 -22.25
C GLY A 44 5.94 -4.64 -20.77
N CYS A 45 5.41 -3.66 -20.01
CA CYS A 45 5.05 -3.89 -18.62
C CYS A 45 3.82 -4.79 -18.45
N THR A 46 3.72 -5.42 -17.28
CA THR A 46 2.56 -6.22 -16.91
C THR A 46 1.49 -5.33 -16.32
N ILE A 47 0.26 -5.44 -16.83
CA ILE A 47 -0.93 -4.81 -16.24
C ILE A 47 -1.76 -5.90 -15.56
N VAL A 48 -2.10 -5.67 -14.30
CA VAL A 48 -3.08 -6.47 -13.55
C VAL A 48 -4.34 -5.63 -13.37
N ASP A 49 -5.42 -6.03 -14.01
CA ASP A 49 -6.74 -5.44 -13.86
C ASP A 49 -7.50 -6.17 -12.74
N ALA A 50 -7.69 -5.51 -11.61
CA ALA A 50 -8.39 -6.07 -10.46
C ALA A 50 -9.78 -5.43 -10.21
N GLY A 51 -10.38 -4.78 -11.22
CA GLY A 51 -11.70 -4.18 -11.02
C GLY A 51 -12.32 -3.38 -12.17
N ILE A 52 -11.69 -3.30 -13.35
CA ILE A 52 -12.16 -2.54 -14.51
C ILE A 52 -13.00 -3.45 -15.42
N GLN A 53 -12.37 -4.42 -16.08
CA GLN A 53 -13.03 -5.43 -16.92
C GLN A 53 -13.22 -6.74 -16.16
N PHE A 54 -12.44 -6.96 -15.12
CA PHE A 54 -12.47 -8.15 -14.28
C PHE A 54 -13.06 -7.79 -12.91
N PRO A 55 -13.93 -8.63 -12.33
CA PRO A 55 -14.64 -8.28 -11.10
C PRO A 55 -13.74 -8.27 -9.86
N GLY A 56 -12.61 -8.98 -9.89
CA GLY A 56 -11.78 -9.22 -8.72
C GLY A 56 -12.51 -10.02 -7.63
N CYS A 57 -11.90 -10.07 -6.45
CA CYS A 57 -12.53 -10.59 -5.24
C CYS A 57 -11.90 -9.93 -4.00
N ALA A 58 -12.49 -10.16 -2.82
CA ALA A 58 -11.95 -9.64 -1.57
C ALA A 58 -10.54 -10.16 -1.28
N GLU A 59 -10.25 -11.42 -1.64
CA GLU A 59 -8.92 -12.01 -1.48
C GLU A 59 -7.87 -11.36 -2.40
N ALA A 60 -8.25 -10.97 -3.62
CA ALA A 60 -7.38 -10.18 -4.50
C ALA A 60 -7.04 -8.85 -3.85
N GLY A 61 -8.03 -8.14 -3.31
CA GLY A 61 -7.83 -6.89 -2.57
C GLY A 61 -6.96 -7.06 -1.32
N ARG A 62 -7.14 -8.14 -0.56
CA ARG A 62 -6.31 -8.49 0.61
C ARG A 62 -4.85 -8.67 0.21
N LEU A 63 -4.60 -9.44 -0.85
CA LEU A 63 -3.26 -9.65 -1.39
C LEU A 63 -2.65 -8.35 -1.94
N ILE A 64 -3.43 -7.52 -2.64
CA ILE A 64 -2.99 -6.21 -3.13
C ILE A 64 -2.64 -5.28 -1.96
N ALA A 65 -3.37 -5.33 -0.85
CA ALA A 65 -3.02 -4.57 0.36
C ALA A 65 -1.64 -5.00 0.91
N GLU A 66 -1.32 -6.30 0.97
CA GLU A 66 0.03 -6.78 1.36
C GLU A 66 1.12 -6.33 0.38
N ILE A 67 0.81 -6.30 -0.93
CA ILE A 67 1.71 -5.76 -1.96
C ILE A 67 1.94 -4.26 -1.73
N CYS A 68 0.89 -3.48 -1.48
CA CYS A 68 1.01 -2.06 -1.13
C CYS A 68 1.90 -1.88 0.11
N MET A 69 1.81 -2.76 1.10
CA MET A 69 2.65 -2.75 2.30
C MET A 69 4.09 -3.26 2.08
N GLY A 70 4.49 -3.54 0.84
CA GLY A 70 5.86 -3.94 0.53
C GLY A 70 6.24 -5.31 1.09
N GLY A 71 5.27 -6.19 1.37
CA GLY A 71 5.51 -7.48 2.02
C GLY A 71 5.94 -7.38 3.50
N LEU A 72 5.88 -6.20 4.11
CA LEU A 72 6.18 -5.96 5.53
C LEU A 72 4.92 -5.89 6.41
N GLY A 73 3.75 -6.11 5.81
CA GLY A 73 2.47 -6.21 6.49
C GLY A 73 1.83 -7.58 6.29
N VAL A 74 1.09 -8.02 7.28
CA VAL A 74 0.18 -9.17 7.19
C VAL A 74 -1.24 -8.63 7.17
N VAL A 75 -2.02 -9.05 6.18
CA VAL A 75 -3.41 -8.60 6.00
C VAL A 75 -4.34 -9.81 5.98
N SER A 76 -5.42 -9.74 6.73
CA SER A 76 -6.43 -10.80 6.82
C SER A 76 -7.84 -10.24 6.71
N LEU A 77 -8.74 -11.02 6.12
CA LEU A 77 -10.18 -10.78 6.18
C LEU A 77 -10.71 -11.48 7.43
N GLN A 78 -11.53 -10.80 8.23
CA GLN A 78 -12.13 -11.37 9.44
C GLN A 78 -13.50 -10.77 9.71
N ALA A 79 -14.24 -11.39 10.63
CA ALA A 79 -15.52 -10.85 11.09
C ALA A 79 -15.32 -9.66 12.05
N ASP A 80 -16.29 -8.74 12.11
CA ASP A 80 -16.32 -7.60 13.00
C ASP A 80 -17.75 -7.30 13.48
N ASP A 81 -18.02 -7.60 14.75
CA ASP A 81 -19.34 -7.44 15.36
C ASP A 81 -19.59 -6.02 15.91
N ARG A 82 -18.68 -5.06 15.65
CA ARG A 82 -18.86 -3.66 16.09
C ARG A 82 -19.96 -2.94 15.30
N PHE A 83 -20.35 -3.45 14.13
CA PHE A 83 -21.33 -2.83 13.23
C PHE A 83 -22.47 -3.81 12.90
N VAL A 84 -23.72 -3.38 13.11
CA VAL A 84 -24.91 -4.25 13.01
C VAL A 84 -25.14 -4.83 11.61
N ASP A 85 -24.86 -4.06 10.55
CA ASP A 85 -25.16 -4.45 9.17
C ASP A 85 -23.91 -4.79 8.35
N TRP A 86 -22.72 -4.68 8.93
CA TRP A 86 -21.44 -4.85 8.23
C TRP A 86 -20.47 -5.67 9.07
N HIS A 87 -20.36 -6.94 8.71
CA HIS A 87 -19.62 -7.92 9.51
C HIS A 87 -18.25 -8.27 8.91
N ASP A 88 -17.98 -7.94 7.65
CA ASP A 88 -16.68 -8.21 7.05
C ASP A 88 -15.72 -7.06 7.37
N ALA A 89 -14.50 -7.39 7.76
CA ALA A 89 -13.48 -6.42 8.08
C ALA A 89 -12.11 -6.87 7.56
N ILE A 90 -11.21 -5.90 7.46
CA ILE A 90 -9.80 -6.11 7.15
C ILE A 90 -8.95 -5.80 8.38
N ALA A 91 -8.15 -6.78 8.78
CA ALA A 91 -7.17 -6.66 9.84
C ALA A 91 -5.77 -6.57 9.24
N VAL A 92 -4.98 -5.64 9.75
CA VAL A 92 -3.62 -5.34 9.27
C VAL A 92 -2.67 -5.36 10.46
N THR A 93 -1.49 -5.94 10.28
CA THR A 93 -0.44 -5.96 11.29
C THR A 93 0.92 -5.75 10.64
N SER A 94 1.79 -4.99 11.29
CA SER A 94 3.19 -4.88 10.88
C SER A 94 4.11 -4.68 12.09
N THR A 95 5.26 -5.35 12.07
CA THR A 95 6.38 -5.13 13.01
C THR A 95 7.42 -4.14 12.46
N GLN A 96 7.18 -3.59 11.26
CA GLN A 96 7.97 -2.53 10.65
C GLN A 96 7.02 -1.51 9.98
N PRO A 97 6.06 -0.94 10.74
CA PRO A 97 4.93 -0.22 10.17
C PRO A 97 5.33 1.05 9.43
N VAL A 98 6.42 1.72 9.82
CA VAL A 98 6.92 2.91 9.10
C VAL A 98 7.30 2.57 7.66
N PHE A 99 8.06 1.50 7.43
CA PHE A 99 8.42 1.09 6.07
C PHE A 99 7.22 0.52 5.32
N ALA A 100 6.42 -0.32 5.97
CA ALA A 100 5.25 -0.93 5.34
C ALA A 100 4.23 0.13 4.89
N CYS A 101 3.90 1.07 5.78
CA CYS A 101 2.87 2.06 5.55
C CYS A 101 3.39 3.29 4.80
N LEU A 102 4.46 3.94 5.26
CA LEU A 102 4.89 5.23 4.71
C LEU A 102 5.82 5.08 3.51
N ALA A 103 6.78 4.15 3.56
CA ALA A 103 7.73 3.93 2.46
C ALA A 103 7.14 3.11 1.30
N SER A 104 5.99 2.44 1.50
CA SER A 104 5.34 1.60 0.49
C SER A 104 3.86 1.95 0.32
N GLN A 105 3.01 1.67 1.31
CA GLN A 105 1.55 1.69 1.13
C GLN A 105 0.97 3.06 0.81
N TYR A 106 1.50 4.13 1.40
CA TYR A 106 1.03 5.50 1.25
C TYR A 106 0.88 5.90 -0.23
N ALA A 107 -0.24 6.52 -0.56
CA ALA A 107 -0.58 6.95 -1.92
C ALA A 107 0.01 8.34 -2.23
N GLY A 108 1.33 8.49 -2.10
CA GLY A 108 1.98 9.81 -2.18
C GLY A 108 2.51 10.19 -3.56
N TRP A 109 2.58 9.26 -4.52
CA TRP A 109 3.15 9.57 -5.83
C TRP A 109 2.09 10.02 -6.84
N ALA A 110 1.95 11.32 -7.04
CA ALA A 110 1.07 11.88 -8.06
C ALA A 110 1.57 11.57 -9.49
N LEU A 111 0.72 10.90 -10.28
CA LEU A 111 0.97 10.54 -11.68
C LEU A 111 -0.12 11.13 -12.56
N SER A 112 0.28 11.98 -13.51
CA SER A 112 -0.67 12.69 -14.36
C SER A 112 -0.15 12.89 -15.78
N HIS A 113 -1.05 12.76 -16.75
CA HIS A 113 -0.82 13.16 -18.14
C HIS A 113 -2.16 13.51 -18.80
N GLU A 114 -2.29 14.70 -19.35
CA GLU A 114 -3.55 15.23 -19.88
C GLU A 114 -4.74 15.04 -18.91
N LYS A 115 -5.71 14.19 -19.28
CA LYS A 115 -6.92 13.89 -18.48
C LYS A 115 -6.72 12.72 -17.52
N PHE A 116 -5.58 12.04 -17.56
CA PHE A 116 -5.26 10.97 -16.62
C PHE A 116 -4.65 11.55 -15.35
N PHE A 117 -5.17 11.13 -14.20
CA PHE A 117 -4.62 11.40 -12.87
C PHE A 117 -4.85 10.18 -11.98
N SER A 118 -3.83 9.76 -11.25
CA SER A 118 -3.95 8.76 -10.19
C SER A 118 -2.84 8.95 -9.17
N LEU A 119 -3.09 8.50 -7.93
CA LEU A 119 -2.07 8.42 -6.90
C LEU A 119 -1.48 7.01 -6.88
N GLY A 120 -0.17 6.94 -7.04
CA GLY A 120 0.59 5.70 -6.98
C GLY A 120 0.89 5.30 -5.55
N SER A 121 0.61 4.04 -5.24
CA SER A 121 0.97 3.36 -3.99
C SER A 121 1.91 2.19 -4.24
N GLY A 122 2.54 1.70 -3.19
CA GLY A 122 3.31 0.46 -3.21
C GLY A 122 4.82 0.65 -3.41
N PRO A 123 5.55 -0.46 -3.59
CA PRO A 123 7.00 -0.52 -3.44
C PRO A 123 7.78 0.27 -4.51
N ALA A 124 7.18 0.57 -5.67
CA ALA A 124 7.80 1.43 -6.68
C ALA A 124 8.16 2.82 -6.16
N ARG A 125 7.42 3.34 -5.17
CA ARG A 125 7.70 4.65 -4.57
C ARG A 125 9.11 4.72 -3.95
N ALA A 126 9.57 3.63 -3.34
CA ALA A 126 10.88 3.55 -2.71
C ALA A 126 12.07 3.54 -3.68
N LEU A 127 11.82 3.17 -4.95
CA LEU A 127 12.79 3.32 -6.04
C LEU A 127 12.73 4.73 -6.64
N ALA A 128 11.51 5.25 -6.82
CA ALA A 128 11.29 6.53 -7.47
C ALA A 128 11.70 7.73 -6.60
N GLN A 129 11.40 7.70 -5.30
CA GLN A 129 11.70 8.76 -4.33
C GLN A 129 11.31 10.16 -4.83
N ARG A 130 10.08 10.30 -5.33
CA ARG A 130 9.55 11.59 -5.83
C ARG A 130 8.96 12.47 -4.71
N GLU A 131 8.91 11.94 -3.50
CA GLU A 131 8.27 12.55 -2.33
C GLU A 131 9.32 12.95 -1.30
N ASP A 132 9.18 14.11 -0.66
CA ASP A 132 10.12 14.57 0.38
C ASP A 132 10.18 13.63 1.59
N LEU A 133 9.10 12.88 1.83
CA LEU A 133 9.01 11.83 2.84
C LEU A 133 10.21 10.85 2.81
N PHE A 134 10.74 10.49 1.63
CA PHE A 134 11.87 9.55 1.56
C PHE A 134 13.18 10.12 2.12
N LYS A 135 13.34 11.45 2.14
CA LYS A 135 14.48 12.11 2.81
C LYS A 135 14.36 11.99 4.33
N GLU A 136 13.14 12.16 4.84
CA GLU A 136 12.85 12.06 6.27
C GLU A 136 12.97 10.61 6.78
N LEU A 137 12.60 9.64 5.95
CA LEU A 137 12.71 8.22 6.27
C LEU A 137 14.14 7.66 6.15
N GLU A 138 15.06 8.41 5.53
CA GLU A 138 16.41 7.94 5.19
C GLU A 138 16.40 6.53 4.55
N TYR A 139 15.44 6.30 3.64
CA TYR A 139 15.16 4.99 3.06
C TYR A 139 15.24 5.02 1.54
N ALA A 140 15.96 4.04 0.98
CA ALA A 140 16.08 3.82 -0.44
C ALA A 140 16.09 2.31 -0.73
N ASP A 141 15.26 1.87 -1.67
CA ASP A 141 15.25 0.48 -2.09
C ASP A 141 16.18 0.23 -3.30
N SER A 142 16.55 -1.03 -3.52
CA SER A 142 17.43 -1.51 -4.61
C SER A 142 16.87 -2.75 -5.31
N GLY A 143 15.54 -2.96 -5.25
CA GLY A 143 14.87 -4.06 -5.94
C GLY A 143 15.11 -4.10 -7.45
N THR A 144 15.15 -5.31 -8.01
CA THR A 144 15.36 -5.58 -9.45
C THR A 144 14.07 -5.76 -10.24
N SER A 145 12.93 -5.68 -9.56
CA SER A 145 11.58 -5.61 -10.14
C SER A 145 10.71 -4.83 -9.17
N THR A 146 9.63 -4.25 -9.68
CA THR A 146 8.76 -3.39 -8.88
C THR A 146 7.30 -3.50 -9.26
N CYS A 147 6.46 -3.05 -8.34
CA CYS A 147 5.04 -2.95 -8.52
C CYS A 147 4.54 -1.57 -8.06
N ILE A 148 3.60 -1.02 -8.81
CA ILE A 148 2.84 0.17 -8.43
C ILE A 148 1.35 -0.15 -8.48
N VAL A 149 0.61 0.28 -7.47
CA VAL A 149 -0.84 0.13 -7.40
C VAL A 149 -1.47 1.49 -7.66
N LEU A 150 -2.37 1.55 -8.63
CA LEU A 150 -3.06 2.76 -9.07
C LEU A 150 -4.55 2.62 -8.80
N GLU A 151 -5.08 3.56 -8.03
CA GLU A 151 -6.52 3.69 -7.82
C GLU A 151 -7.12 4.40 -9.03
N THR A 152 -7.50 3.62 -10.05
CA THR A 152 -8.01 4.14 -11.32
C THR A 152 -8.85 3.10 -12.06
N ASP A 153 -9.81 3.58 -12.84
CA ASP A 153 -10.65 2.83 -13.77
C ASP A 153 -10.11 2.80 -15.21
N LYS A 154 -8.90 3.33 -15.41
CA LYS A 154 -8.27 3.46 -16.73
C LYS A 154 -6.88 2.87 -16.73
N VAL A 155 -6.55 2.18 -17.81
CA VAL A 155 -5.15 1.82 -18.09
C VAL A 155 -4.35 3.12 -18.26
N PRO A 156 -3.21 3.30 -17.57
CA PRO A 156 -2.41 4.51 -17.69
C PRO A 156 -1.90 4.70 -19.13
N PRO A 157 -1.86 5.94 -19.63
CA PRO A 157 -1.29 6.23 -20.95
C PRO A 157 0.23 5.96 -20.94
N VAL A 158 0.80 5.77 -22.14
CA VAL A 158 2.21 5.42 -22.33
C VAL A 158 3.14 6.39 -21.61
N GLU A 159 2.83 7.68 -21.64
CA GLU A 159 3.62 8.76 -21.03
C GLU A 159 3.72 8.64 -19.51
N VAL A 160 2.64 8.15 -18.86
CA VAL A 160 2.66 7.87 -17.42
C VAL A 160 3.52 6.65 -17.12
N ILE A 161 3.44 5.61 -17.94
CA ILE A 161 4.25 4.40 -17.78
C ILE A 161 5.73 4.69 -18.01
N GLU A 162 6.08 5.45 -19.05
CA GLU A 162 7.44 5.92 -19.31
C GLU A 162 7.99 6.78 -18.17
N LYS A 163 7.14 7.61 -17.55
CA LYS A 163 7.52 8.36 -16.35
C LYS A 163 7.84 7.41 -15.19
N ILE A 164 6.99 6.42 -14.92
CA ILE A 164 7.23 5.43 -13.86
C ILE A 164 8.57 4.72 -14.12
N LEU A 165 8.77 4.16 -15.30
CA LEU A 165 10.00 3.43 -15.67
C LEU A 165 11.27 4.27 -15.50
N ARG A 166 11.23 5.53 -15.94
CA ARG A 166 12.34 6.48 -15.80
C ARG A 166 12.66 6.79 -14.34
N ASP A 167 11.62 7.08 -13.56
CA ASP A 167 11.78 7.46 -12.15
C ASP A 167 12.24 6.26 -11.30
N THR A 168 11.77 5.03 -11.60
CA THR A 168 12.19 3.79 -10.91
C THR A 168 13.46 3.16 -11.48
N LYS A 169 13.96 3.63 -12.63
CA LYS A 169 15.10 3.05 -13.38
C LYS A 169 14.93 1.56 -13.72
N MET A 170 13.71 1.14 -14.02
CA MET A 170 13.37 -0.24 -14.36
C MET A 170 13.19 -0.40 -15.87
N SER A 171 13.46 -1.60 -16.40
CA SER A 171 12.98 -1.97 -17.73
C SER A 171 11.47 -2.30 -17.69
N PRO A 172 10.75 -2.23 -18.82
CA PRO A 172 9.33 -2.53 -18.85
C PRO A 172 8.96 -3.89 -18.26
N GLU A 173 9.75 -4.93 -18.53
CA GLU A 173 9.50 -6.30 -18.07
C GLU A 173 9.60 -6.46 -16.55
N GLN A 174 10.29 -5.53 -15.90
CA GLN A 174 10.50 -5.47 -14.45
C GLN A 174 9.40 -4.69 -13.72
N LEU A 175 8.47 -4.07 -14.44
CA LEU A 175 7.37 -3.28 -13.87
C LEU A 175 6.03 -4.03 -13.99
N THR A 176 5.34 -4.14 -12.85
CA THR A 176 3.92 -4.50 -12.79
C THR A 176 3.09 -3.31 -12.33
N ILE A 177 1.97 -3.05 -13.00
CA ILE A 177 1.00 -2.03 -12.62
C ILE A 177 -0.32 -2.72 -12.26
N ILE A 178 -0.78 -2.54 -11.04
CA ILE A 178 -2.06 -3.09 -10.56
C ILE A 178 -3.09 -1.98 -10.55
N LEU A 179 -4.24 -2.20 -11.18
CA LEU A 179 -5.33 -1.23 -11.28
C LEU A 179 -6.48 -1.64 -10.36
N THR A 180 -6.86 -0.75 -9.44
CA THR A 180 -7.92 -1.01 -8.45
C THR A 180 -8.90 0.17 -8.38
N PRO A 181 -9.97 0.20 -9.19
CA PRO A 181 -10.99 1.23 -9.10
C PRO A 181 -11.67 1.26 -7.72
N THR A 182 -12.05 2.43 -7.21
CA THR A 182 -12.80 2.57 -5.95
C THR A 182 -14.17 1.88 -5.96
N THR A 183 -14.69 1.61 -7.16
CA THR A 183 -15.97 0.92 -7.42
C THR A 183 -15.81 -0.59 -7.57
N SER A 184 -14.66 -1.15 -7.20
CA SER A 184 -14.40 -2.60 -7.23
C SER A 184 -14.18 -3.16 -5.84
N ILE A 185 -14.47 -4.45 -5.63
CA ILE A 185 -14.22 -5.10 -4.34
C ILE A 185 -12.73 -5.12 -3.98
N ALA A 186 -11.83 -5.32 -4.96
CA ALA A 186 -10.39 -5.28 -4.70
C ALA A 186 -9.92 -3.87 -4.31
N GLY A 187 -10.46 -2.83 -4.95
CA GLY A 187 -10.25 -1.43 -4.59
C GLY A 187 -10.74 -1.10 -3.18
N VAL A 188 -11.98 -1.47 -2.85
CA VAL A 188 -12.53 -1.27 -1.50
C VAL A 188 -11.63 -1.92 -0.45
N VAL A 189 -11.28 -3.20 -0.62
CA VAL A 189 -10.45 -3.91 0.35
C VAL A 189 -9.06 -3.30 0.47
N GLN A 190 -8.37 -2.98 -0.63
CA GLN A 190 -7.01 -2.40 -0.51
C GLN A 190 -7.02 -1.00 0.12
N ILE A 191 -8.04 -0.17 -0.17
CA ILE A 191 -8.15 1.17 0.41
C ILE A 191 -8.42 1.05 1.91
N VAL A 192 -9.40 0.25 2.33
CA VAL A 192 -9.72 0.08 3.75
C VAL A 192 -8.56 -0.59 4.51
N GLY A 193 -7.78 -1.45 3.83
CA GLY A 193 -6.52 -2.01 4.33
C GLY A 193 -5.43 -0.96 4.65
N ARG A 194 -5.66 0.32 4.34
CA ARG A 194 -4.80 1.44 4.75
C ARG A 194 -5.10 1.94 6.16
N VAL A 195 -6.01 1.31 6.91
CA VAL A 195 -6.36 1.73 8.28
C VAL A 195 -5.14 1.98 9.16
N LEU A 196 -4.11 1.13 9.10
CA LEU A 196 -2.86 1.34 9.83
C LEU A 196 -2.05 2.50 9.23
N GLU A 197 -1.95 2.57 7.91
CA GLU A 197 -1.21 3.65 7.22
C GLU A 197 -1.76 5.03 7.52
N VAL A 198 -3.08 5.23 7.55
CA VAL A 198 -3.70 6.50 7.89
C VAL A 198 -3.28 6.97 9.30
N ALA A 199 -3.16 6.06 10.27
CA ALA A 199 -2.66 6.39 11.60
C ALA A 199 -1.16 6.74 11.59
N LEU A 200 -0.35 6.02 10.82
CA LEU A 200 1.09 6.31 10.67
C LEU A 200 1.32 7.66 9.98
N HIS A 201 0.55 7.97 8.93
CA HIS A 201 0.60 9.25 8.22
C HIS A 201 0.14 10.39 9.13
N LYS A 202 -0.88 10.15 9.98
CA LYS A 202 -1.31 11.12 10.99
C LYS A 202 -0.23 11.35 12.06
N ALA A 203 0.41 10.31 12.58
CA ALA A 203 1.51 10.41 13.52
C ALA A 203 2.67 11.24 12.93
N HIS A 204 3.03 10.98 11.67
CA HIS A 204 4.01 11.76 10.91
C HIS A 204 3.60 13.24 10.79
N THR A 205 2.35 13.52 10.42
CA THR A 205 1.80 14.89 10.30
C THR A 205 1.82 15.63 11.64
N LEU A 206 1.67 14.92 12.76
CA LEU A 206 1.77 15.47 14.12
C LEU A 206 3.23 15.56 14.62
N HIS A 207 4.20 15.21 13.78
CA HIS A 207 5.63 15.18 14.10
C HIS A 207 6.00 14.23 15.25
N PHE A 208 5.23 13.14 15.42
CA PHE A 208 5.64 12.06 16.30
C PHE A 208 6.92 11.38 15.72
N PRO A 209 7.96 11.14 16.54
CA PRO A 209 9.19 10.52 16.03
C PRO A 209 8.95 9.12 15.49
N LEU A 210 9.07 8.93 14.17
CA LEU A 210 8.72 7.68 13.50
C LEU A 210 9.59 6.50 13.96
N GLU A 211 10.84 6.75 14.33
CA GLU A 211 11.78 5.77 14.89
C GLU A 211 11.33 5.18 16.24
N ASN A 212 10.38 5.86 16.90
CA ASN A 212 9.77 5.38 18.13
C ASN A 212 8.60 4.42 17.88
N ILE A 213 8.06 4.32 16.66
CA ILE A 213 6.98 3.38 16.35
C ILE A 213 7.56 1.99 16.09
N VAL A 214 7.22 1.04 16.96
CA VAL A 214 7.80 -0.32 16.96
C VAL A 214 6.97 -1.28 16.12
N SER A 215 5.66 -1.28 16.34
CA SER A 215 4.72 -2.16 15.64
C SER A 215 3.34 -1.52 15.66
N GLY A 216 2.45 -2.04 14.82
CA GLY A 216 1.07 -1.58 14.81
C GLY A 216 0.11 -2.62 14.25
N THR A 217 -1.12 -2.52 14.71
CA THR A 217 -2.26 -3.30 14.21
C THR A 217 -3.39 -2.34 13.86
N GLY A 218 -4.11 -2.61 12.79
CA GLY A 218 -5.30 -1.87 12.39
C GLY A 218 -6.45 -2.81 12.05
N LEU A 219 -7.68 -2.38 12.31
CA LEU A 219 -8.90 -3.09 11.95
C LEU A 219 -9.92 -2.08 11.41
N ALA A 220 -10.47 -2.33 10.23
CA ALA A 220 -11.56 -1.51 9.69
C ALA A 220 -12.60 -2.39 8.98
N VAL A 221 -13.87 -2.03 9.17
CA VAL A 221 -15.01 -2.71 8.53
C VAL A 221 -15.00 -2.43 7.02
N LEU A 222 -15.36 -3.42 6.21
CA LEU A 222 -15.47 -3.29 4.77
C LEU A 222 -16.85 -2.72 4.40
N PRO A 223 -16.91 -1.54 3.76
CA PRO A 223 -18.18 -0.98 3.31
C PRO A 223 -18.66 -1.70 2.03
N PRO A 224 -19.95 -1.61 1.71
CA PRO A 224 -20.45 -2.12 0.44
C PRO A 224 -19.85 -1.35 -0.74
N VAL A 225 -19.50 -2.08 -1.80
CA VAL A 225 -18.99 -1.51 -3.06
C VAL A 225 -19.98 -0.49 -3.62
N ALA A 226 -19.47 0.66 -4.04
CA ALA A 226 -20.27 1.73 -4.63
C ALA A 226 -20.37 1.60 -6.16
N ASN A 227 -21.41 2.20 -6.73
CA ASN A 227 -21.63 2.22 -8.18
C ASN A 227 -20.93 3.39 -8.89
N ASP A 228 -20.37 4.33 -8.13
CA ASP A 228 -19.69 5.52 -8.66
C ASP A 228 -18.47 5.89 -7.81
N PHE A 229 -17.54 6.62 -8.44
CA PHE A 229 -16.25 6.99 -7.84
C PHE A 229 -16.40 7.80 -6.55
N MET A 230 -17.29 8.80 -6.54
CA MET A 230 -17.42 9.73 -5.41
C MET A 230 -17.97 9.01 -4.17
N THR A 231 -19.01 8.20 -4.36
CA THR A 231 -19.57 7.37 -3.29
C THR A 231 -18.58 6.31 -2.83
N GLY A 232 -17.84 5.70 -3.76
CA GLY A 232 -16.81 4.69 -3.44
C GLY A 232 -15.71 5.26 -2.56
N MET A 233 -15.13 6.39 -2.99
CA MET A 233 -14.13 7.13 -2.23
C MET A 233 -14.65 7.57 -0.86
N GLY A 234 -15.89 8.07 -0.77
CA GLY A 234 -16.50 8.44 0.50
C GLY A 234 -16.61 7.26 1.46
N ARG A 235 -17.20 6.15 1.00
CA ARG A 235 -17.40 4.94 1.82
C ARG A 235 -16.10 4.34 2.34
N THR A 236 -15.08 4.22 1.48
CA THR A 236 -13.81 3.61 1.89
C THR A 236 -13.05 4.50 2.87
N ASN A 237 -13.11 5.82 2.72
CA ASN A 237 -12.56 6.75 3.69
C ASN A 237 -13.33 6.71 5.02
N ASP A 238 -14.66 6.72 4.97
CA ASP A 238 -15.53 6.66 6.15
C ASP A 238 -15.31 5.36 6.96
N ALA A 239 -15.11 4.24 6.26
CA ALA A 239 -14.77 2.96 6.88
C ALA A 239 -13.49 3.02 7.74
N ILE A 240 -12.50 3.80 7.31
CA ILE A 240 -11.27 4.02 8.08
C ILE A 240 -11.50 5.07 9.18
N LEU A 241 -12.10 6.21 8.84
CA LEU A 241 -12.23 7.36 9.74
C LEU A 241 -13.19 7.11 10.90
N PHE A 242 -14.29 6.39 10.65
CA PHE A 242 -15.32 6.11 11.65
C PHE A 242 -15.33 4.64 12.09
N GLY A 243 -14.83 3.72 11.26
CA GLY A 243 -14.78 2.29 11.56
C GLY A 243 -13.40 1.73 11.94
N GLY A 244 -12.35 2.53 11.75
CA GLY A 244 -10.98 2.14 12.02
C GLY A 244 -10.68 2.07 13.52
N PHE A 245 -9.98 1.01 13.92
CA PHE A 245 -9.34 0.89 15.21
C PHE A 245 -7.86 0.58 14.98
N VAL A 246 -6.98 1.36 15.60
CA VAL A 246 -5.53 1.17 15.48
C VAL A 246 -4.91 1.10 16.86
N SER A 247 -3.99 0.15 17.04
CA SER A 247 -3.10 0.08 18.19
C SER A 247 -1.66 0.20 17.69
N LEU A 248 -0.91 1.15 18.23
CA LEU A 248 0.51 1.32 17.96
C LEU A 248 1.29 1.00 19.23
N GLN A 249 2.33 0.20 19.09
CA GLN A 249 3.34 0.06 20.12
C GLN A 249 4.47 1.04 19.85
N VAL A 250 4.76 1.90 20.83
CA VAL A 250 5.76 2.96 20.71
C VAL A 250 6.80 2.91 21.82
N LYS A 251 7.98 3.47 21.56
CA LYS A 251 8.99 3.81 22.56
C LYS A 251 8.73 5.23 23.07
N GLY A 252 9.09 5.50 24.31
CA GLY A 252 8.97 6.82 24.93
C GLY A 252 8.19 6.77 26.24
N ASP A 253 8.04 7.93 26.88
CA ASP A 253 7.16 8.08 28.04
C ASP A 253 5.72 8.43 27.60
N ASP A 254 4.77 8.30 28.53
CA ASP A 254 3.35 8.58 28.28
C ASP A 254 3.13 10.03 27.81
N ALA A 255 3.97 10.97 28.26
CA ALA A 255 3.89 12.37 27.88
C ALA A 255 4.28 12.61 26.42
N ALA A 256 5.26 11.87 25.90
CA ALA A 256 5.63 11.88 24.49
C ALA A 256 4.56 11.21 23.61
N ALA A 257 3.89 10.17 24.12
CA ALA A 257 2.82 9.45 23.41
C ALA A 257 1.46 10.18 23.39
N ALA A 258 1.25 11.17 24.27
CA ALA A 258 -0.01 11.92 24.37
C ALA A 258 -0.14 13.10 23.39
N LYS A 259 0.92 13.42 22.63
CA LYS A 259 0.95 14.52 21.66
C LYS A 259 0.47 14.07 20.27
#